data_AF-A0A957RP58-F1
#
_entry.id   AF-A0A957RP58-F1
#
_cell.length_a   1.000
_cell.length_b   1.000
_cell.length_c   1.000
_cell.angle_alpha   90.00
_cell.angle_beta   90.00
_cell.angle_gamma   90.00
#
_symmetry.space_group_name_H-M   'P 1'
#
loop_
_entity.id
_entity.type
_entity.pdbx_description
1 polymer ?
#
loop_
_entity_poly.entity_id
_entity_poly.type
_entity_poly.pdbx_seq_one_letter_code
_entity_poly.pdbx_strand_id
1 'polypeptide(L)'
;SVGELGCFPNCRRPSVLWCGLQGSANMLGALQGEVEAAAQAVGLPAEEKRFTPHLTIARAQRQRSSELAAAGQVIQHAAATATPTGQDAPGFTVGEILLMQSDLTRAGSVYTPLGVYPLQPR
;
A
#
# COMPACT_ATOMS: atom_id res chain seq x y z
N SER A 1 6.62 0.96 10.81
CA SER A 1 6.35 2.41 10.64
C SER A 1 6.02 2.68 9.18
N VAL A 2 5.52 3.88 8.88
CA VAL A 2 5.45 4.38 7.50
C VAL A 2 6.78 5.02 7.10
N GLY A 3 7.11 4.93 5.83
CA GLY A 3 8.41 5.27 5.28
C GLY A 3 8.32 6.26 4.11
N GLU A 4 9.20 6.06 3.13
CA GLU A 4 9.34 6.91 1.95
C GLU A 4 8.05 7.02 1.13
N LEU A 5 7.90 8.16 0.45
CA LEU A 5 6.83 8.40 -0.49
C LEU A 5 7.20 7.86 -1.88
N GLY A 6 6.21 7.38 -2.61
CA GLY A 6 6.41 6.89 -3.97
C GLY A 6 5.16 6.99 -4.82
N CYS A 7 5.32 6.59 -6.09
CA CYS A 7 4.28 6.63 -7.09
C CYS A 7 4.21 5.33 -7.89
N PHE A 8 3.01 4.88 -8.23
CA PHE A 8 2.81 3.90 -9.32
C PHE A 8 2.24 4.56 -10.58
N PRO A 9 2.60 4.08 -11.78
CA PRO A 9 3.73 3.16 -12.01
C PRO A 9 5.09 3.85 -11.79
N ASN A 10 5.13 5.19 -11.88
CA ASN A 10 6.30 6.02 -11.57
C ASN A 10 5.88 7.49 -11.41
N CYS A 11 6.80 8.32 -10.89
CA CYS A 11 6.57 9.75 -10.64
C CYS A 11 6.46 10.61 -11.91
N ARG A 12 6.79 10.11 -13.11
CA ARG A 12 6.61 10.91 -14.35
C ARG A 12 5.14 11.03 -14.73
N ARG A 13 4.34 10.01 -14.41
CA ARG A 13 2.90 9.99 -14.69
C ARG A 13 2.17 9.16 -13.63
N PRO A 14 2.08 9.68 -12.39
CA PRO A 14 1.54 8.92 -11.27
C PRO A 14 0.04 8.68 -11.43
N SER A 15 -0.36 7.42 -11.30
CA SER A 15 -1.76 7.01 -11.11
C SER A 15 -2.09 6.77 -9.63
N VAL A 16 -1.09 6.43 -8.82
CA VAL A 16 -1.22 6.18 -7.38
C VAL A 16 -0.06 6.85 -6.66
N LEU A 17 -0.37 7.57 -5.57
CA LEU A 17 0.61 8.06 -4.60
C LEU A 17 0.52 7.19 -3.35
N TRP A 18 1.67 6.83 -2.77
CA TRP A 18 1.72 5.92 -1.64
C TRP A 18 2.86 6.26 -0.68
N CYS A 19 2.79 5.75 0.55
CA CYS A 19 3.94 5.64 1.46
C CYS A 19 4.31 4.18 1.69
N GLY A 20 5.60 3.87 1.68
CA GLY A 20 6.12 2.52 1.91
C GLY A 20 6.00 2.13 3.38
N LEU A 21 5.93 0.83 3.67
CA LEU A 21 6.02 0.33 5.04
C LEU A 21 7.45 -0.10 5.37
N GLN A 22 7.94 0.27 6.55
CA GLN A 22 9.30 -0.01 7.03
C GLN A 22 9.30 -0.78 8.36
N GLY A 23 10.42 -1.45 8.66
CA GLY A 23 10.67 -2.17 9.92
C GLY A 23 10.41 -3.68 9.86
N SER A 24 9.41 -4.13 9.10
CA SER A 24 9.03 -5.56 9.03
C SER A 24 8.78 -6.06 7.60
N ALA A 25 9.47 -5.48 6.61
CA ALA A 25 9.27 -5.78 5.20
C ALA A 25 9.38 -7.29 4.88
N ASN A 26 10.35 -7.99 5.47
CA ASN A 26 10.53 -9.44 5.27
C ASN A 26 9.35 -10.25 5.83
N MET A 27 8.85 -9.87 7.02
CA MET A 27 7.69 -10.54 7.63
C MET A 27 6.42 -10.30 6.82
N LEU A 28 6.22 -9.08 6.31
CA LEU A 28 5.10 -8.76 5.43
C LEU A 28 5.19 -9.53 4.11
N GLY A 29 6.39 -9.69 3.56
CA GLY A 29 6.61 -10.51 2.36
C GLY A 29 6.28 -11.99 2.58
N ALA A 30 6.72 -12.56 3.71
CA ALA A 30 6.37 -13.94 4.09
C ALA A 30 4.85 -14.12 4.26
N LEU A 31 4.20 -13.20 5.00
CA LEU A 31 2.76 -13.20 5.18
C LEU A 31 2.01 -13.10 3.84
N GLN A 32 2.45 -12.21 2.94
CA GLN A 32 1.84 -12.11 1.62
C GLN A 32 1.97 -13.41 0.83
N GLY A 33 3.12 -14.09 0.91
CA GLY A 33 3.32 -15.39 0.28
C GLY A 33 2.38 -16.47 0.82
N GLU A 34 2.15 -16.52 2.14
CA GLU A 34 1.20 -17.45 2.76
C GLU A 34 -0.25 -17.17 2.34
N VAL A 35 -0.65 -15.89 2.33
CA VAL A 35 -1.99 -15.47 1.88
C VAL A 35 -2.21 -15.80 0.40
N GLU A 36 -1.20 -15.56 -0.44
CA GLU A 36 -1.22 -15.86 -1.87
C GLU A 36 -1.38 -17.37 -2.13
N ALA A 37 -0.64 -18.20 -1.40
CA ALA A 37 -0.77 -19.66 -1.49
C ALA A 37 -2.17 -20.14 -1.08
N ALA A 38 -2.73 -19.58 0.00
CA ALA A 38 -4.08 -19.90 0.45
C ALA A 38 -5.15 -19.47 -0.57
N ALA A 39 -4.99 -18.30 -1.18
CA ALA A 39 -5.88 -17.81 -2.24
C ALA A 39 -5.85 -18.71 -3.48
N GLN A 40 -4.66 -19.13 -3.92
CA GLN A 40 -4.51 -20.05 -5.06
C GLN A 40 -5.09 -21.44 -4.76
N ALA A 41 -4.95 -21.94 -3.52
CA ALA A 41 -5.52 -23.23 -3.11
C ALA A 41 -7.05 -23.28 -3.21
N VAL A 42 -7.73 -22.12 -3.13
CA VAL A 42 -9.19 -22.01 -3.34
C VAL A 42 -9.58 -21.60 -4.76
N GLY A 43 -8.62 -21.57 -5.69
CA GLY A 43 -8.85 -21.35 -7.12
C GLY A 43 -8.74 -19.91 -7.60
N LEU A 44 -8.22 -18.98 -6.80
CA LEU A 44 -7.93 -17.62 -7.27
C LEU A 44 -6.64 -17.59 -8.12
N PRO A 45 -6.58 -16.73 -9.15
CA PRO A 45 -5.39 -16.59 -9.98
C PRO A 45 -4.23 -15.97 -9.20
N ALA A 46 -3.01 -16.30 -9.60
CA ALA A 46 -1.82 -15.73 -9.00
C ALA A 46 -1.68 -14.22 -9.28
N GLU A 47 -1.25 -13.44 -8.29
CA GLU A 47 -0.86 -12.04 -8.52
C GLU A 47 0.50 -11.97 -9.25
N GLU A 48 0.52 -11.31 -10.41
CA GLU A 48 1.72 -11.19 -11.25
C GLU A 48 2.64 -10.05 -10.79
N LYS A 49 2.09 -9.06 -10.09
CA LYS A 49 2.85 -7.90 -9.63
C LYS A 49 3.63 -8.24 -8.38
N ARG A 50 4.89 -7.81 -8.34
CA ARG A 50 5.71 -7.86 -7.13
C ARG A 50 4.98 -7.17 -5.98
N PHE A 51 4.86 -7.87 -4.86
CA PHE A 51 4.37 -7.29 -3.63
C PHE A 51 5.31 -6.17 -3.15
N THR A 52 4.75 -4.98 -3.00
CA THR A 52 5.43 -3.81 -2.45
C THR A 52 4.59 -3.33 -1.28
N PRO A 53 4.99 -3.53 -0.01
CA PRO A 53 4.21 -3.10 1.15
C PRO A 53 4.04 -1.58 1.16
N HIS A 54 2.81 -1.11 0.98
CA HIS A 54 2.52 0.32 0.87
C HIS A 54 1.12 0.65 1.38
N LEU A 55 0.95 1.91 1.81
CA LEU A 55 -0.36 2.52 2.01
C LEU A 55 -0.63 3.46 0.84
N THR A 56 -1.71 3.21 0.10
CA THR A 56 -2.18 4.15 -0.92
C THR A 56 -2.73 5.40 -0.23
N ILE A 57 -2.18 6.57 -0.57
CA ILE A 57 -2.60 7.88 -0.04
C ILE A 57 -3.62 8.52 -0.97
N ALA A 58 -3.35 8.49 -2.28
CA ALA A 58 -4.19 9.11 -3.28
C ALA A 58 -4.14 8.37 -4.61
N ARG A 59 -5.21 8.52 -5.40
CA ARG A 59 -5.28 8.02 -6.78
C ARG A 59 -5.62 9.18 -7.71
N ALA A 60 -4.92 9.24 -8.84
CA ALA A 60 -5.13 10.27 -9.84
C ALA A 60 -6.45 10.07 -10.58
N GLN A 61 -7.23 11.14 -10.76
CA GLN A 61 -8.35 11.15 -11.70
C GLN A 61 -7.83 11.37 -13.13
N ARG A 62 -8.26 10.52 -14.08
CA ARG A 62 -7.73 10.45 -15.46
C ARG A 62 -7.77 11.78 -16.25
N GLN A 63 -8.56 12.76 -15.84
CA GLN A 63 -8.85 13.97 -16.62
C GLN A 63 -7.83 15.12 -16.41
N ARG A 64 -6.84 14.98 -15.51
CA ARG A 64 -5.92 16.07 -15.10
C ARG A 64 -4.45 15.82 -15.48
N SER A 65 -4.17 15.35 -16.70
CA SER A 65 -2.85 14.78 -17.05
C SER A 65 -1.62 15.69 -16.89
N SER A 66 -1.75 17.01 -17.11
CA SER A 66 -0.64 17.97 -16.95
C SER A 66 -0.30 18.25 -15.47
N GLU A 67 -1.30 18.29 -14.60
CA GLU A 67 -1.12 18.51 -13.15
C GLU A 67 -0.45 17.31 -12.46
N LEU A 68 -0.65 16.09 -12.98
CA LEU A 68 -0.09 14.87 -12.41
C LEU A 68 1.43 14.78 -12.52
N ALA A 69 2.03 15.34 -13.57
CA ALA A 69 3.49 15.35 -13.72
C ALA A 69 4.14 16.25 -12.66
N ALA A 70 3.54 17.41 -12.38
CA ALA A 70 4.01 18.31 -11.32
C ALA A 70 3.86 17.67 -9.93
N ALA A 71 2.72 16.99 -9.66
CA ALA A 71 2.53 16.25 -8.42
C ALA A 71 3.60 15.16 -8.22
N GLY A 72 3.91 14.40 -9.27
CA GLY A 72 4.95 13.39 -9.22
C GLY A 72 6.35 13.97 -8.98
N GLN A 73 6.68 15.13 -9.54
CA GLN A 73 7.93 15.84 -9.26
C GLN A 73 8.03 16.28 -7.79
N VAL A 74 6.93 16.80 -7.22
CA VAL A 74 6.88 17.17 -5.79
C VAL A 74 7.11 15.95 -4.91
N ILE A 75 6.48 14.81 -5.22
CA ILE A 75 6.66 13.56 -4.47
C ILE A 75 8.11 13.06 -4.59
N GLN A 76 8.69 13.09 -5.79
CA GLN A 76 10.07 12.67 -6.00
C GLN A 76 11.06 13.58 -5.26
N HIS A 77 10.81 14.89 -5.24
CA HIS A 77 11.61 15.84 -4.48
C HIS A 77 11.47 15.59 -2.98
N ALA A 78 10.24 15.44 -2.47
CA ALA A 78 9.98 15.14 -1.06
C ALA A 78 10.62 13.81 -0.63
N ALA A 79 10.59 12.77 -1.46
CA ALA A 79 11.27 11.51 -1.17
C ALA A 79 12.80 11.66 -1.10
N ALA A 80 13.38 12.56 -1.91
CA ALA A 80 14.82 12.78 -1.95
C ALA A 80 15.34 13.74 -0.85
N THR A 81 14.51 14.67 -0.39
CA THR A 81 14.88 15.70 0.60
C THR A 81 14.32 15.44 1.99
N ALA A 82 13.36 14.52 2.12
CA ALA A 82 12.97 14.03 3.43
C ALA A 82 14.21 13.42 4.10
N THR A 83 14.60 13.99 5.24
CA THR A 83 15.33 13.26 6.26
C THR A 83 14.60 11.94 6.44
N PRO A 84 15.27 10.76 6.48
CA PRO A 84 14.58 9.48 6.55
C PRO A 84 13.52 9.57 7.64
N THR A 85 12.26 9.68 7.23
CA THR A 85 11.12 9.81 8.14
C THR A 85 11.00 8.56 9.01
N GLY A 86 11.81 7.52 8.74
CA GLY A 86 11.95 6.31 9.52
C GLY A 86 12.49 6.46 10.94
N GLN A 87 13.04 7.61 11.36
CA GLN A 87 13.39 7.84 12.78
C GLN A 87 12.32 8.61 13.58
N ASP A 88 11.56 9.51 12.93
CA ASP A 88 10.60 10.39 13.63
C ASP A 88 9.12 10.08 13.36
N ALA A 89 8.79 9.29 12.32
CA ALA A 89 7.41 8.86 12.12
C ALA A 89 7.05 7.84 13.20
N PRO A 90 5.95 8.06 13.97
CA PRO A 90 5.58 7.14 15.03
C PRO A 90 5.41 5.73 14.46
N GLY A 91 6.12 4.79 15.09
CA GLY A 91 5.90 3.37 14.85
C GLY A 91 4.47 2.98 15.20
N PHE A 92 3.99 1.92 14.57
CA PHE A 92 2.75 1.27 14.95
C PHE A 92 2.97 -0.23 15.03
N THR A 93 2.25 -0.87 15.94
CA THR A 93 2.22 -2.33 16.06
C THR A 93 1.00 -2.84 15.31
N VAL A 94 1.18 -3.83 14.46
CA VAL A 94 0.06 -4.54 13.82
C VAL A 94 -0.49 -5.52 14.85
N GLY A 95 -1.72 -5.29 15.29
CA GLY A 95 -2.39 -6.16 16.27
C GLY A 95 -3.25 -7.26 15.65
N GLU A 96 -3.64 -7.12 14.38
CA GLU A 96 -4.53 -8.05 13.70
C GLU A 96 -4.40 -7.96 12.17
N ILE A 97 -4.87 -9.01 11.50
CA ILE A 97 -5.05 -9.08 10.05
C ILE A 97 -6.55 -9.19 9.79
N LEU A 98 -7.05 -8.44 8.81
CA LEU A 98 -8.46 -8.48 8.41
C LEU A 98 -8.61 -9.10 7.03
N LEU A 99 -9.52 -10.06 6.89
CA LEU A 99 -10.05 -10.42 5.59
C LEU A 99 -11.17 -9.43 5.26
N MET A 100 -11.02 -8.67 4.18
CA MET A 100 -11.90 -7.56 3.83
C MET A 100 -12.62 -7.82 2.51
N GLN A 101 -13.92 -7.52 2.46
CA GLN A 101 -14.70 -7.40 1.24
C GLN A 101 -14.79 -5.94 0.81
N SER A 102 -14.74 -5.69 -0.49
CA SER A 102 -14.95 -4.38 -1.10
C SER A 102 -16.08 -4.43 -2.12
N ASP A 103 -17.22 -3.82 -1.80
CA ASP A 103 -18.34 -3.68 -2.72
C ASP A 103 -18.24 -2.36 -3.50
N LEU A 104 -18.16 -2.43 -4.82
CA LEU A 104 -18.03 -1.26 -5.68
C LEU A 104 -19.41 -0.62 -5.93
N THR A 105 -19.57 0.62 -5.48
CA THR A 105 -20.77 1.43 -5.75
C THR A 105 -20.44 2.65 -6.60
N ARG A 106 -21.46 3.35 -7.11
CA ARG A 106 -21.27 4.63 -7.81
C ARG A 106 -20.64 5.72 -6.93
N ALA A 107 -20.85 5.65 -5.61
CA ALA A 107 -20.31 6.62 -4.65
C ALA A 107 -18.88 6.27 -4.19
N GLY A 108 -18.39 5.06 -4.48
CA GLY A 108 -17.10 4.56 -4.00
C GLY A 108 -17.18 3.11 -3.53
N SER A 109 -16.07 2.60 -2.98
CA SER A 109 -16.01 1.27 -2.36
C SER A 109 -16.57 1.31 -0.95
N VAL A 110 -17.39 0.33 -0.61
CA VAL A 110 -17.81 0.04 0.77
C VAL A 110 -17.00 -1.17 1.26
N TYR A 111 -16.38 -1.04 2.42
CA TYR A 111 -15.49 -2.06 2.98
C TYR A 111 -16.12 -2.75 4.18
N THR A 112 -16.13 -4.08 4.15
CA THR A 112 -16.70 -4.91 5.22
C THR A 112 -15.68 -5.95 5.69
N PRO A 113 -15.31 -6.00 6.98
CA PRO A 113 -14.54 -7.10 7.53
C PRO A 113 -15.33 -8.41 7.47
N LEU A 114 -14.78 -9.43 6.83
CA LEU A 114 -15.31 -10.79 6.80
C LEU A 114 -14.67 -11.70 7.86
N GLY A 115 -13.46 -11.36 8.30
CA GLY A 115 -12.76 -12.11 9.34
C GLY A 115 -11.70 -11.24 10.01
N VAL A 116 -11.47 -11.49 11.30
CA VAL A 116 -10.48 -10.81 12.14
C VAL A 116 -9.54 -11.87 12.69
N TYR A 117 -8.24 -11.68 12.48
CA TYR A 117 -7.19 -12.61 12.88
C TYR A 117 -6.17 -11.88 13.77
N PRO A 118 -6.34 -11.92 15.10
CA PRO A 118 -5.44 -11.26 16.03
C PRO A 118 -4.02 -11.83 15.93
N LEU A 119 -3.03 -10.95 15.95
CA LEU A 119 -1.62 -11.31 16.05
C LEU A 119 -1.24 -11.36 17.53
N GLN A 120 -0.58 -12.43 17.94
CA GLN A 120 -0.05 -12.50 19.29
C GLN A 120 1.08 -11.48 19.45
N PRO A 121 1.09 -10.69 20.54
CA PRO A 121 2.25 -9.89 20.89
C PRO A 121 3.47 -10.81 21.02
N ARG A 122 4.60 -10.38 20.47
CA ARG A 122 5.90 -11.00 20.78
C ARG A 122 6.45 -10.44 22.07
#